data_AF-A0A836VZF4-F1
#
_entry.id   AF-A0A836VZF4-F1
#
_cell.length_a   1.000
_cell.length_b   1.000
_cell.length_c   1.000
_cell.angle_alpha   90.00
_cell.angle_beta   90.00
_cell.angle_gamma   90.00
#
_symmetry.space_group_name_H-M   'P 1'
#
loop_
_entity.id
_entity.type
_entity.pdbx_description
1 polymer ?
#
loop_
_entity_poly.entity_id
_entity_poly.type
_entity_poly.pdbx_seq_one_letter_code
_entity_poly.pdbx_strand_id
1 'polypeptide(L)'
;MKVWWGNRTTTIRLLNAAATLAFTRLLSDNEKYGQMARRLLLAAAEWDPKGSTGYRYNDEAGMPYAYYFSRTYSWIHDLLTEKERAKCRQVMRIRGNEMYRHLCPRHLWRPYSSHSNRAWHFLGEVAVAFYGEIPEAGDWAWFAMNVFANVYPVWNDEQGGWHEGVLYWRSYINRFTWWADIMRATFGIDAYRKPYFSKIGYYPMYLQPPGTRGGGFGDLTARTR
;
A
#
# COMPACT_ATOMS: atom_id res chain seq x y z
N MET A 1 18.43 -10.17 -10.63
CA MET A 1 18.04 -8.96 -9.86
C MET A 1 17.56 -7.79 -10.76
N LYS A 2 18.26 -7.45 -11.86
CA LYS A 2 17.89 -6.31 -12.74
C LYS A 2 16.46 -6.37 -13.32
N VAL A 3 16.02 -7.53 -13.80
CA VAL A 3 14.66 -7.72 -14.32
C VAL A 3 13.61 -7.60 -13.22
N TRP A 4 13.82 -8.24 -12.08
CA TRP A 4 12.91 -8.20 -10.94
C TRP A 4 12.72 -6.77 -10.39
N TRP A 5 13.82 -6.02 -10.21
CA TRP A 5 13.73 -4.62 -9.81
C TRP A 5 13.19 -3.70 -10.91
N GLY A 6 13.45 -4.06 -12.18
CA GLY A 6 12.86 -3.41 -13.35
C GLY A 6 11.34 -3.48 -13.32
N ASN A 7 10.76 -4.66 -13.08
CA ASN A 7 9.30 -4.83 -12.98
C ASN A 7 8.69 -3.92 -11.92
N ARG A 8 9.30 -3.86 -10.73
CA ARG A 8 8.89 -2.95 -9.65
C ARG A 8 8.91 -1.50 -10.13
N THR A 9 10.03 -1.07 -10.69
CA THR A 9 10.22 0.33 -11.10
C THR A 9 9.23 0.72 -12.19
N THR A 10 9.02 -0.13 -13.20
CA THR A 10 8.04 0.07 -14.27
C THR A 10 6.61 0.12 -13.73
N THR A 11 6.26 -0.79 -12.81
CA THR A 11 4.93 -0.82 -12.17
C THR A 11 4.67 0.48 -11.43
N ILE A 12 5.62 0.92 -10.59
CA ILE A 12 5.51 2.19 -9.85
C ILE A 12 5.40 3.36 -10.83
N ARG A 13 6.24 3.42 -11.88
CA ARG A 13 6.23 4.55 -12.82
C ARG A 13 4.88 4.72 -13.49
N LEU A 14 4.30 3.62 -13.98
CA LEU A 14 3.03 3.66 -14.70
C LEU A 14 1.85 3.95 -13.75
N LEU A 15 1.72 3.19 -12.66
CA LEU A 15 0.54 3.28 -11.80
C LEU A 15 0.58 4.48 -10.84
N ASN A 16 1.77 4.93 -10.41
CA ASN A 16 1.87 6.20 -9.70
C ASN A 16 1.53 7.37 -10.62
N ALA A 17 1.96 7.35 -11.89
CA ALA A 17 1.56 8.38 -12.84
C ALA A 17 0.04 8.39 -13.06
N ALA A 18 -0.59 7.21 -13.19
CA ALA A 18 -2.04 7.09 -13.30
C ALA A 18 -2.76 7.65 -12.06
N ALA A 19 -2.30 7.29 -10.85
CA ALA A 19 -2.87 7.78 -9.60
C ALA A 19 -2.70 9.29 -9.45
N THR A 20 -1.51 9.84 -9.75
CA THR A 20 -1.26 11.29 -9.73
C THR A 20 -2.17 12.02 -10.69
N LEU A 21 -2.32 11.57 -11.93
CA LEU A 21 -3.20 12.18 -12.93
C LEU A 21 -4.67 12.13 -12.50
N ALA A 22 -5.12 10.99 -11.96
CA ALA A 22 -6.47 10.85 -11.42
C ALA A 22 -6.72 11.83 -10.27
N PHE A 23 -5.77 11.96 -9.34
CA PHE A 23 -5.87 12.91 -8.24
C PHE A 23 -5.83 14.37 -8.72
N THR A 24 -4.96 14.70 -9.68
CA THR A 24 -4.90 16.04 -10.28
C THR A 24 -6.23 16.40 -10.96
N ARG A 25 -6.89 15.45 -11.62
CA ARG A 25 -8.23 15.66 -12.18
C ARG A 25 -9.23 16.04 -11.09
N LEU A 26 -9.26 15.33 -9.96
CA LEU A 26 -10.16 15.64 -8.84
C LEU A 26 -9.96 17.05 -8.24
N LEU A 27 -8.74 17.60 -8.34
CA LEU A 27 -8.43 18.94 -7.82
C LEU A 27 -8.66 20.06 -8.83
N SER A 28 -8.66 19.75 -10.12
CA SER A 28 -8.62 20.76 -11.20
C SER A 28 -9.80 20.69 -12.18
N ASP A 29 -10.62 19.65 -12.07
CA ASP A 29 -11.70 19.30 -13.02
C ASP A 29 -11.21 19.15 -14.49
N ASN A 30 -9.90 19.01 -14.70
CA ASN A 30 -9.34 18.88 -16.04
C ASN A 30 -9.44 17.42 -16.53
N GLU A 31 -10.47 17.18 -17.34
CA GLU A 31 -10.78 15.87 -17.91
C GLU A 31 -9.64 15.23 -18.72
N LYS A 32 -8.71 16.01 -19.27
CA LYS A 32 -7.55 15.45 -20.00
C LYS A 32 -6.69 14.57 -19.08
N TYR A 33 -6.55 14.94 -17.80
CA TYR A 33 -5.81 14.14 -16.83
C TYR A 33 -6.58 12.86 -16.46
N GLY A 34 -7.90 12.96 -16.28
CA GLY A 34 -8.77 11.81 -16.02
C GLY A 34 -8.73 10.77 -17.14
N GLN A 35 -8.82 11.21 -18.40
CA GLN A 35 -8.75 10.33 -19.56
C GLN A 35 -7.37 9.67 -19.74
N MET A 36 -6.28 10.40 -19.44
CA MET A 36 -4.95 9.79 -19.43
C MET A 36 -4.80 8.77 -18.30
N ALA A 37 -5.28 9.07 -17.09
CA ALA A 37 -5.29 8.13 -15.98
C ALA A 37 -6.06 6.85 -16.33
N ARG A 38 -7.25 7.00 -16.96
CA ARG A 38 -8.07 5.88 -17.47
C ARG A 38 -7.29 5.03 -18.46
N ARG A 39 -6.63 5.64 -19.44
CA ARG A 39 -5.81 4.91 -20.42
C ARG A 39 -4.71 4.09 -19.74
N LEU A 40 -3.99 4.68 -18.78
CA LEU A 40 -2.92 3.99 -18.06
C LEU A 40 -3.45 2.86 -17.17
N LEU A 41 -4.55 3.08 -16.45
CA LEU A 41 -5.20 2.07 -15.62
C LEU A 41 -5.60 0.84 -16.46
N LEU A 42 -6.25 1.07 -17.61
CA LEU A 42 -6.71 0.00 -18.48
C LEU A 42 -5.56 -0.74 -19.16
N ALA A 43 -4.48 -0.03 -19.50
CA ALA A 43 -3.26 -0.66 -19.99
C ALA A 43 -2.61 -1.56 -18.92
N ALA A 44 -2.57 -1.12 -17.66
CA ALA A 44 -2.11 -1.95 -16.55
C ALA A 44 -3.01 -3.16 -16.32
N ALA A 45 -4.33 -3.02 -16.53
CA ALA A 45 -5.29 -4.11 -16.42
C ALA A 45 -5.15 -5.18 -17.52
N GLU A 46 -4.39 -4.94 -18.59
CA GLU A 46 -4.04 -5.99 -19.57
C GLU A 46 -2.89 -6.89 -19.08
N TRP A 47 -2.15 -6.48 -18.04
CA TRP A 47 -1.01 -7.26 -17.57
C TRP A 47 -1.50 -8.53 -16.87
N ASP A 48 -0.86 -9.67 -17.18
CA ASP A 48 -1.15 -10.94 -16.52
C ASP A 48 -1.05 -10.78 -14.98
N PRO A 49 -2.16 -10.97 -14.24
CA PRO A 49 -2.18 -10.80 -12.79
C PRO A 49 -1.30 -11.79 -12.03
N LYS A 50 -0.93 -12.93 -12.65
CA LYS A 50 -0.03 -13.93 -12.08
C LYS A 50 1.37 -13.91 -12.73
N GLY A 51 1.61 -12.98 -13.64
CA GLY A 51 2.87 -12.84 -14.35
C GLY A 51 3.95 -12.15 -13.52
N SER A 52 4.84 -11.43 -14.20
CA SER A 52 6.06 -10.85 -13.63
C SER A 52 5.84 -9.72 -12.61
N THR A 53 4.60 -9.22 -12.51
CA THR A 53 4.13 -8.22 -11.54
C THR A 53 3.14 -8.81 -10.53
N GLY A 54 2.95 -10.14 -10.53
CA GLY A 54 2.14 -10.84 -9.55
C GLY A 54 2.80 -10.82 -8.17
N TYR A 55 2.00 -10.84 -7.11
CA TYR A 55 2.47 -10.73 -5.73
C TYR A 55 3.34 -11.94 -5.34
N ARG A 56 3.02 -13.14 -5.82
CA ARG A 56 3.81 -14.35 -5.53
C ARG A 56 5.17 -14.38 -6.23
N TYR A 57 5.28 -13.79 -7.41
CA TYR A 57 6.54 -13.75 -8.17
C TYR A 57 7.44 -12.58 -7.73
N ASN A 58 6.84 -11.40 -7.56
CA ASN A 58 7.54 -10.17 -7.21
C ASN A 58 6.58 -9.28 -6.40
N ASP A 59 6.55 -9.49 -5.09
CA ASP A 59 5.72 -8.73 -4.16
C ASP A 59 6.09 -7.23 -4.12
N GLU A 60 7.36 -6.87 -4.31
CA GLU A 60 7.78 -5.48 -4.46
C GLU A 60 7.18 -4.80 -5.70
N ALA A 61 6.77 -5.54 -6.74
CA ALA A 61 5.97 -5.03 -7.85
C ALA A 61 4.46 -5.20 -7.59
N GLY A 62 4.04 -6.32 -7.00
CA GLY A 62 2.63 -6.63 -6.74
C GLY A 62 1.97 -5.67 -5.73
N MET A 63 2.70 -5.27 -4.68
CA MET A 63 2.22 -4.30 -3.70
C MET A 63 1.90 -2.93 -4.32
N PRO A 64 2.84 -2.23 -5.01
CA PRO A 64 2.53 -0.98 -5.69
C PRO A 64 1.51 -1.14 -6.81
N TYR A 65 1.43 -2.30 -7.45
CA TYR A 65 0.32 -2.58 -8.35
C TYR A 65 -1.00 -2.45 -7.60
N ALA A 66 -1.16 -3.18 -6.50
CA ALA A 66 -2.40 -3.26 -5.77
C ALA A 66 -2.91 -1.90 -5.28
N TYR A 67 -2.10 -1.13 -4.55
CA TYR A 67 -2.58 0.11 -3.94
C TYR A 67 -2.72 1.26 -4.95
N TYR A 68 -1.80 1.43 -5.91
CA TYR A 68 -1.95 2.51 -6.90
C TYR A 68 -3.09 2.23 -7.89
N PHE A 69 -3.29 0.96 -8.28
CA PHE A 69 -4.43 0.59 -9.12
C PHE A 69 -5.75 0.89 -8.40
N SER A 70 -5.86 0.51 -7.12
CA SER A 70 -7.06 0.74 -6.30
C SER A 70 -7.38 2.24 -6.12
N ARG A 71 -6.35 3.05 -5.84
CA ARG A 71 -6.49 4.52 -5.74
C ARG A 71 -6.94 5.13 -7.07
N THR A 72 -6.26 4.78 -8.16
CA THR A 72 -6.61 5.27 -9.51
C THR A 72 -8.05 4.88 -9.85
N TYR A 73 -8.41 3.60 -9.70
CA TYR A 73 -9.75 3.08 -9.95
C TYR A 73 -10.82 3.87 -9.20
N SER A 74 -10.60 4.13 -7.91
CA SER A 74 -11.54 4.88 -7.07
C SER A 74 -11.72 6.33 -7.54
N TRP A 75 -10.64 7.01 -7.93
CA TRP A 75 -10.66 8.43 -8.30
C TRP A 75 -11.16 8.73 -9.71
N ILE A 76 -11.21 7.74 -10.59
CA ILE A 76 -11.77 7.88 -11.96
C ILE A 76 -12.94 6.94 -12.21
N HIS A 77 -13.55 6.40 -11.14
CA HIS A 77 -14.62 5.41 -11.24
C HIS A 77 -15.78 5.87 -12.13
N ASP A 78 -16.10 7.16 -12.09
CA ASP A 78 -17.13 7.85 -12.89
C ASP A 78 -16.79 7.91 -14.40
N LEU A 79 -15.51 7.86 -14.78
CA LEU A 79 -15.06 7.83 -16.17
C LEU A 79 -15.02 6.44 -16.79
N LEU A 80 -15.12 5.40 -15.97
CA LEU A 80 -15.06 4.02 -16.43
C LEU A 80 -16.43 3.55 -16.90
N THR A 81 -16.47 2.88 -18.05
CA THR A 81 -17.65 2.13 -18.45
C THR A 81 -17.81 0.88 -17.59
N GLU A 82 -19.00 0.28 -17.56
CA GLU A 82 -19.22 -0.94 -16.79
C GLU A 82 -18.33 -2.10 -17.25
N LYS A 83 -18.10 -2.21 -18.57
CA LYS A 83 -17.17 -3.20 -19.14
C LYS A 83 -15.75 -3.00 -18.63
N GLU A 84 -15.31 -1.76 -18.50
CA GLU A 84 -13.99 -1.41 -17.99
C GLU A 84 -13.86 -1.69 -16.50
N ARG A 85 -14.88 -1.34 -15.71
CA ARG A 85 -14.95 -1.70 -14.29
C ARG A 85 -14.94 -3.21 -14.08
N ALA A 86 -15.71 -3.97 -14.87
CA ALA A 86 -15.71 -5.43 -14.82
C ALA A 86 -14.31 -6.02 -15.04
N LYS A 87 -13.54 -5.47 -15.98
CA LYS A 87 -12.15 -5.87 -16.21
C LYS A 87 -11.25 -5.52 -15.02
N CYS A 88 -11.37 -4.31 -14.46
CA CYS A 88 -10.65 -3.91 -13.25
C CYS A 88 -10.95 -4.85 -12.07
N ARG A 89 -12.23 -5.15 -11.82
CA ARG A 89 -12.67 -6.10 -10.80
C ARG A 89 -12.08 -7.49 -11.01
N GLN A 90 -12.08 -8.00 -12.25
CA GLN A 90 -11.53 -9.33 -12.55
C GLN A 90 -10.05 -9.42 -12.19
N VAL A 91 -9.23 -8.45 -12.62
CA VAL A 91 -7.80 -8.41 -12.35
C VAL A 91 -7.52 -8.27 -10.85
N MET A 92 -8.24 -7.36 -10.19
CA MET A 92 -8.05 -7.08 -8.77
C MET A 92 -8.57 -8.20 -7.88
N ARG A 93 -9.58 -8.95 -8.31
CA ARG A 93 -10.02 -10.18 -7.63
C ARG A 93 -8.93 -11.23 -7.59
N ILE A 94 -8.20 -11.43 -8.68
CA ILE A 94 -7.10 -12.40 -8.74
C ILE A 94 -5.96 -11.96 -7.82
N ARG A 95 -5.54 -10.69 -7.92
CA ARG A 95 -4.42 -10.14 -7.14
C ARG A 95 -4.74 -10.05 -5.65
N GLY A 96 -5.95 -9.61 -5.29
CA GLY A 96 -6.43 -9.54 -3.90
C GLY A 96 -6.50 -10.93 -3.26
N ASN A 97 -7.07 -11.93 -3.96
CA ASN A 97 -7.09 -13.31 -3.48
C ASN A 97 -5.69 -13.91 -3.32
N GLU A 98 -4.75 -13.57 -4.20
CA GLU A 98 -3.35 -14.02 -4.08
C GLU A 98 -2.67 -13.43 -2.84
N MET A 99 -2.84 -12.12 -2.58
CA MET A 99 -2.35 -11.47 -1.37
C MET A 99 -3.02 -12.06 -0.12
N TYR A 100 -4.34 -12.18 -0.12
CA TYR A 100 -5.11 -12.69 1.02
C TYR A 100 -4.67 -14.10 1.42
N ARG A 101 -4.56 -15.03 0.46
CA ARG A 101 -4.10 -16.41 0.74
C ARG A 101 -2.67 -16.48 1.28
N HIS A 102 -1.82 -15.51 0.93
CA HIS A 102 -0.47 -15.45 1.45
C HIS A 102 -0.41 -14.89 2.88
N LEU A 103 -1.28 -13.93 3.19
CA LEU A 103 -1.25 -13.17 4.44
C LEU A 103 -2.15 -13.79 5.52
N CYS A 104 -3.37 -14.18 5.19
CA CYS A 104 -4.35 -14.71 6.13
C CYS A 104 -4.29 -16.25 6.19
N PRO A 105 -4.33 -16.88 7.38
CA PRO A 105 -4.27 -16.26 8.72
C PRO A 105 -2.82 -16.05 9.21
N ARG A 106 -1.81 -16.43 8.42
CA ARG A 106 -0.41 -16.54 8.86
C ARG A 106 0.13 -15.27 9.52
N HIS A 107 -0.15 -14.11 8.97
CA HIS A 107 0.36 -12.84 9.46
C HIS A 107 -0.22 -12.46 10.83
N LEU A 108 -1.42 -12.95 11.19
CA LEU A 108 -1.98 -12.77 12.53
C LEU A 108 -1.17 -13.52 13.59
N TRP A 109 -0.61 -14.68 13.24
CA TRP A 109 0.11 -15.56 14.17
C TRP A 109 1.63 -15.40 14.13
N ARG A 110 2.17 -14.97 12.98
CA ARG A 110 3.62 -14.82 12.75
C ARG A 110 3.88 -13.49 12.06
N PRO A 111 3.81 -12.38 12.80
CA PRO A 111 3.71 -11.07 12.18
C PRO A 111 5.06 -10.46 11.85
N TYR A 112 6.17 -11.21 11.90
CA TYR A 112 7.53 -10.65 11.76
C TYR A 112 8.10 -10.71 10.33
N SER A 113 7.26 -10.97 9.32
CA SER A 113 7.66 -10.87 7.91
C SER A 113 7.60 -9.41 7.46
N SER A 114 8.75 -8.85 7.06
CA SER A 114 8.87 -7.45 6.64
C SER A 114 7.95 -7.10 5.46
N HIS A 115 7.86 -7.97 4.46
CA HIS A 115 6.97 -7.73 3.31
C HIS A 115 5.50 -7.86 3.71
N SER A 116 5.15 -8.85 4.52
CA SER A 116 3.77 -9.05 4.98
C SER A 116 3.27 -7.90 5.85
N ASN A 117 4.11 -7.30 6.69
CA ASN A 117 3.77 -6.13 7.50
C ASN A 117 3.46 -4.86 6.69
N ARG A 118 3.81 -4.83 5.41
CA ARG A 118 3.42 -3.76 4.47
C ARG A 118 2.21 -4.18 3.65
N ALA A 119 2.18 -5.45 3.23
CA ALA A 119 1.18 -5.95 2.29
C ALA A 119 -0.26 -5.97 2.86
N TRP A 120 -0.44 -6.22 4.16
CA TRP A 120 -1.80 -6.32 4.75
C TRP A 120 -2.59 -5.02 4.62
N HIS A 121 -1.97 -3.87 4.81
CA HIS A 121 -2.67 -2.59 4.73
C HIS A 121 -2.92 -2.17 3.28
N PHE A 122 -2.07 -2.61 2.34
CA PHE A 122 -2.36 -2.48 0.90
C PHE A 122 -3.53 -3.35 0.46
N LEU A 123 -3.66 -4.56 1.02
CA LEU A 123 -4.84 -5.39 0.81
C LEU A 123 -6.09 -4.71 1.38
N GLY A 124 -5.96 -3.99 2.50
CA GLY A 124 -7.02 -3.13 3.04
C GLY A 124 -7.47 -2.05 2.04
N GLU A 125 -6.54 -1.37 1.37
CA GLU A 125 -6.89 -0.39 0.32
C GLU A 125 -7.64 -1.04 -0.85
N VAL A 126 -7.22 -2.23 -1.29
CA VAL A 126 -7.93 -3.00 -2.32
C VAL A 126 -9.34 -3.36 -1.85
N ALA A 127 -9.47 -3.79 -0.60
CA ALA A 127 -10.74 -4.18 -0.01
C ALA A 127 -11.75 -3.02 -0.01
N VAL A 128 -11.31 -1.82 0.38
CA VAL A 128 -12.16 -0.63 0.39
C VAL A 128 -12.54 -0.21 -1.03
N ALA A 129 -11.57 -0.18 -1.96
CA ALA A 129 -11.82 0.26 -3.34
C ALA A 129 -12.80 -0.65 -4.11
N PHE A 130 -12.90 -1.92 -3.73
CA PHE A 130 -13.75 -2.92 -4.39
C PHE A 130 -14.84 -3.48 -3.47
N TYR A 131 -15.15 -2.80 -2.37
CA TYR A 131 -16.20 -3.23 -1.45
C TYR A 131 -17.57 -3.21 -2.15
N GLY A 132 -18.33 -4.31 -2.04
CA GLY A 132 -19.61 -4.49 -2.74
C GLY A 132 -19.48 -4.83 -4.24
N GLU A 133 -18.29 -4.69 -4.82
CA GLU A 133 -17.98 -4.99 -6.22
C GLU A 133 -17.30 -6.36 -6.39
N ILE A 134 -16.45 -6.75 -5.44
CA ILE A 134 -15.82 -8.07 -5.36
C ILE A 134 -16.33 -8.80 -4.12
N PRO A 135 -16.90 -10.01 -4.24
CA PRO A 135 -17.48 -10.73 -3.09
C PRO A 135 -16.51 -10.91 -1.90
N GLU A 136 -15.24 -11.20 -2.17
CA GLU A 136 -14.22 -11.44 -1.15
C GLU A 136 -13.69 -10.16 -0.48
N ALA A 137 -14.03 -8.97 -0.98
CA ALA A 137 -13.49 -7.70 -0.48
C ALA A 137 -13.84 -7.48 1.01
N GLY A 138 -15.00 -7.96 1.47
CA GLY A 138 -15.38 -7.90 2.88
C GLY A 138 -14.40 -8.67 3.79
N ASP A 139 -13.98 -9.86 3.38
CA ASP A 139 -13.04 -10.70 4.15
C ASP A 139 -11.65 -10.06 4.20
N TRP A 140 -11.24 -9.43 3.10
CA TRP A 140 -9.96 -8.71 3.03
C TRP A 140 -9.94 -7.50 3.97
N ALA A 141 -11.03 -6.72 4.00
CA ALA A 141 -11.20 -5.60 4.93
C ALA A 141 -11.21 -6.09 6.38
N TRP A 142 -11.98 -7.14 6.68
CA TRP A 142 -12.02 -7.76 8.00
C TRP A 142 -10.61 -8.17 8.46
N PHE A 143 -9.85 -8.84 7.59
CA PHE A 143 -8.49 -9.25 7.91
C PHE A 143 -7.54 -8.08 8.16
N ALA A 144 -7.54 -7.08 7.28
CA ALA A 144 -6.71 -5.89 7.43
C ALA A 144 -7.00 -5.14 8.74
N MET A 145 -8.29 -5.00 9.09
CA MET A 145 -8.70 -4.36 10.35
C MET A 145 -8.32 -5.19 11.58
N ASN A 146 -8.38 -6.53 11.50
CA ASN A 146 -7.94 -7.39 12.60
C ASN A 146 -6.41 -7.37 12.79
N VAL A 147 -5.64 -7.29 11.71
CA VAL A 147 -4.18 -7.06 11.80
C VAL A 147 -3.92 -5.71 12.46
N PHE A 148 -4.59 -4.64 12.03
CA PHE A 148 -4.42 -3.33 12.67
C PHE A 148 -4.76 -3.36 14.17
N ALA A 149 -5.89 -3.94 14.54
CA ALA A 149 -6.37 -3.95 15.92
C ALA A 149 -5.44 -4.74 16.85
N ASN A 150 -5.09 -5.97 16.46
CA ASN A 150 -4.49 -6.95 17.37
C ASN A 150 -2.98 -7.12 17.21
N VAL A 151 -2.42 -6.73 16.05
CA VAL A 151 -1.05 -7.07 15.69
C VAL A 151 -0.21 -5.82 15.47
N TYR A 152 -0.69 -4.86 14.68
CA TYR A 152 0.13 -3.72 14.29
C TYR A 152 0.15 -2.60 15.35
N PRO A 153 1.32 -1.97 15.60
CA PRO A 153 2.65 -2.28 15.06
C PRO A 153 3.34 -3.44 15.81
N VAL A 154 4.33 -4.08 15.18
CA VAL A 154 5.04 -5.26 15.74
C VAL A 154 6.53 -5.06 15.98
N TRP A 155 7.11 -4.00 15.41
CA TRP A 155 8.51 -3.67 15.57
C TRP A 155 8.73 -2.54 16.56
N ASN A 156 7.70 -2.19 17.34
CA ASN A 156 7.74 -1.06 18.24
C ASN A 156 7.94 -1.48 19.70
N ASP A 157 8.28 -0.47 20.49
CA ASP A 157 8.18 -0.49 21.95
C ASP A 157 7.15 0.56 22.43
N GLU A 158 6.99 0.68 23.75
CA GLU A 158 6.11 1.64 24.41
C GLU A 158 6.64 3.08 24.42
N GLN A 159 7.89 3.29 23.99
CA GLN A 159 8.57 4.58 23.97
C GLN A 159 8.63 5.19 22.56
N GLY A 160 8.14 4.49 21.54
CA GLY A 160 8.10 4.95 20.16
C GLY A 160 9.26 4.45 19.30
N GLY A 161 10.12 3.57 19.83
CA GLY A 161 11.24 2.97 19.11
C GLY A 161 10.81 2.03 17.98
N TRP A 162 11.77 1.71 17.10
CA TRP A 162 11.55 0.78 15.98
C TRP A 162 12.76 -0.15 15.79
N HIS A 163 12.53 -1.46 15.91
CA HIS A 163 13.61 -2.46 15.97
C HIS A 163 14.36 -2.65 14.64
N GLU A 164 13.75 -2.33 13.50
CA GLU A 164 14.36 -2.47 12.16
C GLU A 164 15.22 -1.25 11.76
N GLY A 165 15.33 -0.23 12.63
CA GLY A 165 16.10 1.00 12.38
C GLY A 165 15.30 2.11 11.67
N VAL A 166 15.86 3.33 11.69
CA VAL A 166 15.16 4.56 11.26
C VAL A 166 14.78 4.60 9.79
N LEU A 167 15.56 3.99 8.90
CA LEU A 167 15.23 3.99 7.47
C LEU A 167 14.07 3.03 7.17
N TYR A 168 14.03 1.87 7.82
CA TYR A 168 12.88 0.98 7.74
C TYR A 168 11.66 1.60 8.41
N TRP A 169 11.82 2.22 9.58
CA TRP A 169 10.76 2.99 10.24
C TRP A 169 10.14 4.02 9.28
N ARG A 170 10.95 4.91 8.68
CA ARG A 170 10.49 5.92 7.72
C ARG A 170 9.76 5.28 6.55
N SER A 171 10.32 4.20 6.01
CA SER A 171 9.77 3.42 4.90
C SER A 171 8.37 2.88 5.25
N TYR A 172 8.19 2.31 6.43
CA TYR A 172 6.93 1.72 6.86
C TYR A 172 5.88 2.77 7.19
N ILE A 173 6.24 3.75 8.03
CA ILE A 173 5.30 4.77 8.50
C ILE A 173 4.76 5.59 7.33
N ASN A 174 5.59 5.99 6.36
CA ASN A 174 5.13 6.70 5.17
C ASN A 174 4.12 5.91 4.31
N ARG A 175 4.13 4.58 4.39
CA ARG A 175 3.17 3.73 3.65
C ARG A 175 1.92 3.47 4.49
N PHE A 176 2.10 3.25 5.79
CA PHE A 176 1.01 3.00 6.72
C PHE A 176 0.11 4.24 6.89
N THR A 177 0.65 5.46 6.85
CA THR A 177 -0.13 6.70 7.01
C THR A 177 -1.28 6.81 6.01
N TRP A 178 -1.09 6.34 4.77
CA TRP A 178 -2.19 6.25 3.79
C TRP A 178 -3.34 5.37 4.29
N TRP A 179 -3.02 4.22 4.87
CA TRP A 179 -4.04 3.33 5.44
C TRP A 179 -4.66 3.93 6.70
N ALA A 180 -3.89 4.63 7.54
CA ALA A 180 -4.42 5.36 8.69
C ALA A 180 -5.47 6.41 8.27
N ASP A 181 -5.19 7.17 7.23
CA ASP A 181 -6.12 8.17 6.69
C ASP A 181 -7.37 7.52 6.09
N ILE A 182 -7.20 6.41 5.36
CA ILE A 182 -8.33 5.62 4.84
C ILE A 182 -9.18 5.05 5.99
N MET A 183 -8.56 4.52 7.05
CA MET A 183 -9.31 4.01 8.20
C MET A 183 -10.15 5.11 8.87
N ARG A 184 -9.61 6.33 8.97
CA ARG A 184 -10.34 7.47 9.51
C ARG A 184 -11.50 7.87 8.60
N ALA A 185 -11.27 7.98 7.30
CA ALA A 185 -12.27 8.44 6.33
C ALA A 185 -13.37 7.40 6.09
N THR A 186 -13.03 6.12 6.05
CA THR A 186 -13.96 5.03 5.69
C THR A 186 -14.63 4.41 6.92
N PHE A 187 -13.93 4.26 8.04
CA PHE A 187 -14.42 3.54 9.22
C PHE A 187 -14.57 4.43 10.47
N GLY A 188 -14.18 5.71 10.41
CA GLY A 188 -14.18 6.59 11.59
C GLY A 188 -13.13 6.21 12.64
N ILE A 189 -12.14 5.38 12.29
CA ILE A 189 -11.11 4.90 13.22
C ILE A 189 -9.85 5.73 13.04
N ASP A 190 -9.50 6.49 14.07
CA ASP A 190 -8.24 7.23 14.12
C ASP A 190 -7.10 6.31 14.60
N ALA A 191 -6.27 5.87 13.65
CA ALA A 191 -5.17 4.96 13.90
C ALA A 191 -4.14 5.52 14.90
N TYR A 192 -3.97 6.85 14.89
CA TYR A 192 -2.95 7.55 15.68
C TYR A 192 -3.30 7.63 17.17
N ARG A 193 -4.50 7.17 17.56
CA ARG A 193 -4.87 7.03 18.98
C ARG A 193 -4.22 5.82 19.66
N LYS A 194 -3.60 4.89 18.92
CA LYS A 194 -2.79 3.83 19.55
C LYS A 194 -1.58 4.46 20.27
N PRO A 195 -1.24 4.04 21.51
CA PRO A 195 -0.20 4.67 22.32
C PRO A 195 1.14 4.87 21.61
N TYR A 196 1.59 3.90 20.80
CA TYR A 196 2.81 4.00 20.01
C TYR A 196 2.92 5.28 19.17
N PHE A 197 1.84 5.68 18.48
CA PHE A 197 1.88 6.82 17.58
C PHE A 197 1.98 8.17 18.30
N SER A 198 1.70 8.22 19.60
CA SER A 198 1.90 9.44 20.41
C SER A 198 3.38 9.77 20.66
N LYS A 199 4.27 8.77 20.55
CA LYS A 199 5.71 8.92 20.85
C LYS A 199 6.62 8.69 19.65
N ILE A 200 6.09 8.15 18.56
CA ILE A 200 6.84 7.72 17.39
C ILE A 200 7.75 8.80 16.78
N GLY A 201 7.37 10.08 16.88
CA GLY A 201 8.15 11.20 16.35
C GLY A 201 9.48 11.42 17.06
N TYR A 202 9.60 11.02 18.33
CA TYR A 202 10.84 11.16 19.08
C TYR A 202 11.96 10.26 18.55
N TYR A 203 11.63 9.06 18.08
CA TYR A 203 12.62 8.09 17.61
C TYR A 203 13.58 8.63 16.54
N PRO A 204 13.10 9.16 15.39
CA PRO A 204 14.00 9.76 14.40
C PRO A 204 14.68 11.04 14.91
N MET A 205 14.07 11.81 15.82
CA MET A 205 14.68 13.03 16.36
C MET A 205 15.93 12.74 17.19
N TYR A 206 15.92 11.67 17.98
CA TYR A 206 17.08 11.25 18.79
C TYR A 206 18.12 10.49 17.96
N LEU A 207 17.68 9.68 16.99
CA LEU A 207 18.59 8.82 16.23
C LEU A 207 19.26 9.53 15.04
N GLN A 208 18.56 10.47 14.40
CA GLN A 208 19.07 11.22 13.26
C GLN A 208 18.66 12.71 13.34
N PRO A 209 19.26 13.50 14.27
CA PRO A 209 19.05 14.93 14.35
C PRO A 209 19.37 15.65 13.02
N PRO A 210 18.79 16.83 12.77
CA PRO A 210 19.11 17.62 11.58
C PRO A 210 20.62 17.84 11.40
N GLY A 211 21.12 17.63 10.18
CA GLY A 211 22.55 17.74 9.86
C GLY A 211 23.37 16.46 10.07
N THR A 212 22.78 15.39 10.62
CA THR A 212 23.46 14.11 10.80
C THR A 212 23.21 13.13 9.65
N ARG A 213 24.11 12.14 9.49
CA ARG A 213 24.02 11.11 8.46
C ARG A 213 23.88 9.72 9.05
N GLY A 214 23.17 8.89 8.31
CA GLY A 214 23.14 7.44 8.48
C GLY A 214 22.36 6.88 9.67
N GLY A 215 21.98 7.65 10.68
CA GLY A 215 21.05 7.17 11.72
C GLY A 215 21.52 5.93 12.52
N GLY A 216 22.81 5.57 12.44
CA GLY A 216 23.46 4.55 13.26
C GLY A 216 23.16 3.08 12.90
N PHE A 217 21.92 2.64 13.09
CA PHE A 217 21.58 1.21 13.20
C PHE A 217 20.49 0.73 12.22
N GLY A 218 20.61 -0.53 11.80
CA GLY A 218 19.70 -1.19 10.86
C GLY A 218 20.18 -1.10 9.41
N ASP A 219 19.48 -1.80 8.54
CA ASP A 219 19.82 -1.85 7.12
C ASP A 219 19.65 -0.48 6.45
N LEU A 220 20.42 -0.26 5.37
CA LEU A 220 20.42 0.94 4.51
C LEU A 220 21.02 2.21 5.13
N THR A 221 21.32 2.22 6.43
CA THR A 221 21.81 3.37 7.21
C THR A 221 23.09 3.99 6.65
N ALA A 222 24.09 3.19 6.29
CA ALA A 222 25.39 3.70 5.83
C ALA A 222 25.38 4.56 4.55
N ARG A 223 24.25 4.65 3.82
CA ARG A 223 24.18 5.25 2.48
C ARG A 223 23.33 6.52 2.37
N THR A 224 22.68 6.96 3.44
CA THR A 224 21.87 8.19 3.41
C THR A 224 22.73 9.43 3.63
N ARG A 225 22.79 10.29 2.60
CA ARG A 225 23.46 11.59 2.62
C ARG A 225 22.70 12.63 3.42
#